data_AF-A0A968LGG9-F1
#
_entry.id   AF-A0A968LGG9-F1
#
_cell.length_a   1.000
_cell.length_b   1.000
_cell.length_c   1.000
_cell.angle_alpha   90.00
_cell.angle_beta   90.00
_cell.angle_gamma   90.00
#
_symmetry.space_group_name_H-M   'P 1'
#
loop_
_entity.id
_entity.type
_entity.pdbx_description
1 polymer ?
#
loop_
_entity_poly.entity_id
_entity_poly.type
_entity_poly.pdbx_seq_one_letter_code
_entity_poly.pdbx_strand_id
1 'polypeptide(L)'
;MTAYRMGVLGCTIAVVLFISSIGSAGEKEESHDADLSPQTQACIGCHSSVTPGIVEDWLTSRHSRTTPEKALTIPAIQRRMSAGSVPAELGEYAVGCYECHSLNPDRHQDNFQHMGYRINVVVSPNDCNTCHPVEVDQYTGSKKGQAWKNIMSNPVYHALVSTTDGVKKVDNGRISMTAPSPQTLQETCLGCHGTRVEVKGMKKVYSGSTWGEITVPDLTNWPSQGVGRENPDGSVGSCTSCHPRHGFSIKVARKPYTCGQCHLDPDVPAYNVYKESKHGTLYETFEDKWNFESVPWRVGKDFTAPTCAACHNSLLTAPDGTVIAQRTHDFGARLWVRLFGLIYAHPQPKDGNTTIIRNKDGLPLPTTFLNEPASDFLIDKTEQEKRYDVMKNVCRSCHTTRWITDHFAKMDNTVKETNEMTLTATKLMTEAWDSGAEDRTNPFDEQVEKLWVRQWLFYASSVRYASAMTGAPDYAAFKNGWWELSDNLQKMRDTIDQKKNLRKPALSGSQGK
;
A
#
# COMPACT_ATOMS: atom_id res chain seq x y z
N MET A 1 -34.49 -62.31 -65.04
CA MET A 1 -33.51 -63.23 -65.66
C MET A 1 -32.24 -62.45 -65.93
N THR A 2 -31.08 -63.08 -65.63
CA THR A 2 -29.68 -62.71 -66.00
C THR A 2 -29.17 -61.34 -65.48
N ALA A 3 -28.32 -61.26 -64.45
CA ALA A 3 -26.96 -61.80 -64.18
C ALA A 3 -25.80 -60.93 -64.75
N TYR A 4 -25.02 -60.37 -63.80
CA TYR A 4 -23.57 -60.09 -63.76
C TYR A 4 -22.80 -59.69 -65.04
N ARG A 5 -22.06 -58.57 -64.96
CA ARG A 5 -20.58 -58.56 -65.08
C ARG A 5 -19.91 -57.24 -64.64
N MET A 6 -18.69 -57.42 -64.13
CA MET A 6 -17.76 -56.49 -63.49
C MET A 6 -17.18 -55.41 -64.40
N GLY A 7 -16.71 -54.32 -63.78
CA GLY A 7 -15.80 -53.35 -64.39
C GLY A 7 -15.38 -52.27 -63.38
N VAL A 8 -14.48 -52.62 -62.46
CA VAL A 8 -13.84 -51.69 -61.52
C VAL A 8 -12.81 -50.84 -62.29
N LEU A 9 -13.02 -49.53 -62.37
CA LEU A 9 -11.99 -48.57 -62.77
C LEU A 9 -11.57 -47.78 -61.53
N GLY A 10 -10.32 -47.98 -61.11
CA GLY A 10 -9.71 -47.28 -59.98
C GLY A 10 -9.58 -45.80 -60.26
N CYS A 11 -10.11 -44.98 -59.37
CA CYS A 11 -9.84 -43.56 -59.30
C CYS A 11 -9.05 -43.31 -58.01
N THR A 12 -7.74 -43.13 -58.16
CA THR A 12 -6.79 -42.83 -57.09
C THR A 12 -7.05 -41.41 -56.60
N ILE A 13 -7.82 -41.26 -55.53
CA ILE A 13 -7.96 -39.96 -54.83
C ILE A 13 -6.67 -39.75 -54.02
N ALA A 14 -5.77 -38.91 -54.54
CA ALA A 14 -4.67 -38.36 -53.77
C ALA A 14 -5.23 -37.37 -52.75
N VAL A 15 -5.39 -37.83 -51.51
CA VAL A 15 -5.65 -36.98 -50.35
C VAL A 15 -4.37 -36.21 -50.04
N VAL A 16 -4.28 -34.97 -50.50
CA VAL A 16 -3.26 -34.02 -50.05
C VAL A 16 -3.66 -33.55 -48.65
N LEU A 17 -3.09 -34.21 -47.64
CA LEU A 17 -3.10 -33.74 -46.25
C LEU A 17 -2.24 -32.47 -46.17
N PHE A 18 -2.88 -31.30 -46.21
CA PHE A 18 -2.27 -30.07 -45.72
C PHE A 18 -2.21 -30.16 -44.19
N ILE A 19 -1.09 -30.65 -43.67
CA ILE A 19 -0.71 -30.46 -42.27
C ILE A 19 -0.22 -29.01 -42.16
N SER A 20 -1.14 -28.09 -41.87
CA SER A 20 -0.79 -26.78 -41.37
C SER A 20 -0.20 -26.95 -39.97
N SER A 21 1.12 -26.90 -39.90
CA SER A 21 1.87 -26.77 -38.65
C SER A 21 1.50 -25.44 -38.00
N ILE A 22 0.49 -25.46 -37.13
CA ILE A 22 0.28 -24.44 -36.12
C ILE A 22 1.48 -24.55 -35.19
N GLY A 23 2.48 -23.70 -35.43
CA GLY A 23 3.55 -23.43 -34.47
C GLY A 23 2.90 -22.88 -33.22
N SER A 24 2.71 -23.75 -32.23
CA SER A 24 2.64 -23.34 -30.83
C SER A 24 3.87 -22.47 -30.59
N ALA A 25 3.64 -21.17 -30.34
CA ALA A 25 4.64 -20.31 -29.75
C ALA A 25 4.85 -20.84 -28.33
N GLY A 26 5.73 -21.84 -28.22
CA GLY A 26 6.24 -22.28 -26.93
C GLY A 26 6.83 -21.06 -26.24
N GLU A 27 6.33 -20.78 -25.04
CA GLU A 27 7.06 -19.97 -24.08
C GLU A 27 8.48 -20.52 -24.04
N LYS A 28 9.47 -19.68 -24.35
CA LYS A 28 10.85 -20.05 -24.06
C LYS A 28 10.92 -20.26 -22.55
N GLU A 29 11.08 -21.51 -22.12
CA GLU A 29 11.63 -21.78 -20.79
C GLU A 29 12.98 -21.06 -20.74
N GLU A 30 13.02 -19.92 -20.05
CA GLU A 30 14.27 -19.26 -19.68
C GLU A 30 15.00 -20.22 -18.74
N SER A 31 16.18 -20.68 -19.16
CA SER A 31 17.00 -21.64 -18.40
C SER A 31 17.35 -21.11 -17.01
N HIS A 32 17.28 -21.98 -15.98
CA HIS A 32 17.85 -21.74 -14.66
C HIS A 32 19.38 -21.62 -14.76
N ASP A 33 19.87 -20.41 -14.98
CA ASP A 33 21.27 -20.14 -15.30
C ASP A 33 22.12 -19.77 -14.05
N ALA A 34 21.55 -19.82 -12.84
CA ALA A 34 22.23 -19.44 -11.60
C ALA A 34 22.43 -20.65 -10.68
N ASP A 35 23.66 -20.84 -10.21
CA ASP A 35 24.00 -21.91 -9.28
C ASP A 35 23.38 -21.64 -7.90
N LEU A 36 22.94 -22.72 -7.24
CA LEU A 36 22.42 -22.66 -5.88
C LEU A 36 23.52 -22.98 -4.88
N SER A 37 23.58 -22.25 -3.77
CA SER A 37 24.50 -22.58 -2.68
C SER A 37 24.17 -23.97 -2.10
N PRO A 38 25.16 -24.71 -1.58
CA PRO A 38 24.91 -25.99 -0.91
C PRO A 38 23.86 -25.89 0.21
N GLN A 39 23.82 -24.76 0.91
CA GLN A 39 22.87 -24.48 1.98
C GLN A 39 21.44 -24.33 1.42
N THR A 40 21.25 -23.52 0.37
CA THR A 40 19.93 -23.39 -0.26
C THR A 40 19.46 -24.70 -0.90
N GLN A 41 20.37 -25.50 -1.47
CA GLN A 41 20.03 -26.85 -1.97
C GLN A 41 19.51 -27.75 -0.83
N ALA A 42 20.15 -27.72 0.34
CA ALA A 42 19.68 -28.46 1.51
C ALA A 42 18.30 -27.98 2.00
N CYS A 43 18.07 -26.66 2.02
CA CYS A 43 16.75 -26.09 2.34
C CYS A 43 15.67 -26.60 1.39
N ILE A 44 15.90 -26.50 0.08
CA ILE A 44 14.96 -26.93 -0.97
C ILE A 44 14.69 -28.43 -0.87
N GLY A 45 15.73 -29.26 -0.65
CA GLY A 45 15.59 -30.71 -0.55
C GLY A 45 14.53 -31.15 0.47
N CYS A 46 14.38 -30.41 1.57
CA CYS A 46 13.31 -30.65 2.54
C CYS A 46 12.02 -29.86 2.20
N HIS A 47 12.14 -28.55 1.96
CA HIS A 47 11.00 -27.65 1.80
C HIS A 47 10.17 -27.89 0.54
N SER A 48 10.71 -28.54 -0.50
CA SER A 48 9.91 -29.00 -1.65
C SER A 48 8.84 -30.01 -1.26
N SER A 49 9.03 -30.74 -0.16
CA SER A 49 8.04 -31.68 0.38
C SER A 49 7.18 -31.08 1.49
N VAL A 50 7.77 -30.27 2.37
CA VAL A 50 7.09 -29.74 3.56
C VAL A 50 6.27 -28.47 3.24
N THR A 51 6.81 -27.60 2.39
CA THR A 51 6.17 -26.34 1.99
C THR A 51 6.31 -26.11 0.47
N PRO A 52 5.76 -27.00 -0.38
CA PRO A 52 5.97 -26.94 -1.83
C PRO A 52 5.60 -25.58 -2.44
N GLY A 53 4.52 -24.96 -1.97
CA GLY A 53 4.11 -23.64 -2.47
C GLY A 53 5.12 -22.51 -2.24
N ILE A 54 5.96 -22.59 -1.19
CA ILE A 54 7.03 -21.61 -0.95
C ILE A 54 8.15 -21.80 -1.97
N VAL A 55 8.56 -23.05 -2.21
CA VAL A 55 9.64 -23.36 -3.14
C VAL A 55 9.23 -23.03 -4.57
N GLU A 56 8.04 -23.48 -4.99
CA GLU A 56 7.53 -23.21 -6.34
C GLU A 56 7.35 -21.72 -6.60
N ASP A 57 6.86 -20.94 -5.62
CA ASP A 57 6.74 -19.49 -5.78
C ASP A 57 8.12 -18.81 -5.87
N TRP A 58 9.12 -19.24 -5.08
CA TRP A 58 10.50 -18.75 -5.21
C TRP A 58 11.13 -19.10 -6.56
N LEU A 59 10.84 -20.27 -7.14
CA LEU A 59 11.31 -20.66 -8.49
C LEU A 59 10.75 -19.73 -9.60
N THR A 60 9.62 -19.05 -9.35
CA THR A 60 9.11 -18.01 -10.26
C THR A 60 9.87 -16.67 -10.16
N SER A 61 10.58 -16.46 -9.06
CA SER A 61 11.24 -15.18 -8.76
C SER A 61 12.45 -14.92 -9.66
N ARG A 62 12.84 -13.64 -9.78
CA ARG A 62 14.14 -13.30 -10.39
C ARG A 62 15.30 -13.74 -9.49
N HIS A 63 15.09 -13.77 -8.18
CA HIS A 63 16.10 -14.14 -7.19
C HIS A 63 16.60 -15.58 -7.37
N SER A 64 15.75 -16.50 -7.82
CA SER A 64 16.14 -17.88 -8.13
C SER A 64 16.84 -18.08 -9.48
N ARG A 65 16.92 -17.03 -10.31
CA ARG A 65 17.40 -17.09 -11.70
C ARG A 65 18.59 -16.19 -12.00
N THR A 66 19.08 -15.45 -11.01
CA THR A 66 20.17 -14.50 -11.18
C THR A 66 21.02 -14.43 -9.93
N THR A 67 22.28 -14.05 -10.09
CA THR A 67 23.22 -13.84 -8.99
C THR A 67 23.53 -12.35 -8.86
N PRO A 68 23.92 -11.86 -7.67
CA PRO A 68 24.39 -10.48 -7.51
C PRO A 68 25.54 -10.11 -8.45
N GLU A 69 26.51 -11.01 -8.70
CA GLU A 69 27.60 -10.75 -9.65
C GLU A 69 27.08 -10.55 -11.08
N LYS A 70 26.20 -11.45 -11.55
CA LYS A 70 25.55 -11.28 -12.86
C LYS A 70 24.79 -9.97 -12.91
N ALA A 71 24.06 -9.62 -11.85
CA ALA A 71 23.34 -8.35 -11.76
C ALA A 71 24.27 -7.14 -11.85
N LEU A 72 25.47 -7.17 -11.25
CA LEU A 72 26.43 -6.07 -11.30
C LEU A 72 26.95 -5.78 -12.71
N THR A 73 26.97 -6.76 -13.61
CA THR A 73 27.33 -6.57 -15.03
C THR A 73 26.26 -5.81 -15.83
N ILE A 74 25.03 -5.73 -15.33
CA ILE A 74 23.92 -5.05 -15.99
C ILE A 74 24.09 -3.54 -15.82
N PRO A 75 23.89 -2.72 -16.88
CA PRO A 75 23.93 -1.27 -16.77
C PRO A 75 23.01 -0.75 -15.66
N ALA A 76 23.48 0.22 -14.88
CA ALA A 76 22.80 0.67 -13.65
C ALA A 76 21.32 1.04 -13.84
N ILE A 77 20.94 1.63 -14.99
CA ILE A 77 19.55 2.02 -15.30
C ILE A 77 18.62 0.81 -15.55
N GLN A 78 19.17 -0.35 -15.94
CA GLN A 78 18.44 -1.60 -16.18
C GLN A 78 18.53 -2.56 -14.98
N ARG A 79 19.54 -2.34 -14.12
CA ARG A 79 19.82 -3.18 -12.97
C ARG A 79 18.71 -3.11 -11.92
N ARG A 80 18.35 -4.27 -11.36
CA ARG A 80 17.35 -4.42 -10.29
C ARG A 80 17.98 -4.59 -8.91
N MET A 81 19.26 -4.24 -8.79
CA MET A 81 20.06 -4.24 -7.58
C MET A 81 20.78 -2.89 -7.48
N SER A 82 20.74 -2.25 -6.32
CA SER A 82 21.29 -0.90 -6.14
C SER A 82 22.65 -0.90 -5.46
N ALA A 83 23.03 -1.98 -4.78
CA ALA A 83 24.37 -2.15 -4.23
C ALA A 83 25.44 -2.07 -5.34
N GLY A 84 26.57 -1.43 -5.02
CA GLY A 84 27.74 -1.40 -5.90
C GLY A 84 28.61 -2.66 -5.80
N SER A 85 28.48 -3.39 -4.69
CA SER A 85 29.15 -4.65 -4.39
C SER A 85 28.35 -5.39 -3.33
N VAL A 86 28.50 -6.71 -3.25
CA VAL A 86 27.93 -7.55 -2.19
C VAL A 86 29.05 -8.38 -1.53
N PRO A 87 28.85 -8.95 -0.32
CA PRO A 87 29.76 -9.94 0.23
C PRO A 87 30.02 -11.07 -0.76
N ALA A 88 31.28 -11.54 -0.83
CA ALA A 88 31.72 -12.50 -1.85
C ALA A 88 30.93 -13.80 -1.81
N GLU A 89 30.59 -14.26 -0.60
CA GLU A 89 29.79 -15.45 -0.33
C GLU A 89 28.36 -15.40 -0.91
N LEU A 90 27.84 -14.21 -1.23
CA LEU A 90 26.54 -14.02 -1.87
C LEU A 90 26.66 -13.77 -3.38
N GLY A 91 27.85 -13.49 -3.90
CA GLY A 91 28.07 -12.99 -5.25
C GLY A 91 27.75 -14.03 -6.33
N GLU A 92 28.25 -15.25 -6.14
CA GLU A 92 28.27 -16.32 -7.14
C GLU A 92 26.98 -17.13 -7.21
N TYR A 93 26.13 -17.06 -6.17
CA TYR A 93 24.92 -17.88 -6.06
C TYR A 93 23.64 -17.11 -6.34
N ALA A 94 22.58 -17.84 -6.71
CA ALA A 94 21.23 -17.30 -6.71
C ALA A 94 20.84 -16.83 -5.29
N VAL A 95 19.98 -15.82 -5.21
CA VAL A 95 19.45 -15.36 -3.91
C VAL A 95 18.39 -16.36 -3.45
N GLY A 96 18.84 -17.41 -2.77
CA GLY A 96 18.05 -18.53 -2.30
C GLY A 96 17.52 -18.37 -0.87
N CYS A 97 17.03 -19.50 -0.33
CA CYS A 97 16.48 -19.55 1.03
C CYS A 97 17.51 -19.10 2.05
N TYR A 98 18.72 -19.67 1.98
CA TYR A 98 19.79 -19.39 2.94
C TYR A 98 20.34 -17.98 2.77
N GLU A 99 20.49 -17.50 1.53
CA GLU A 99 21.03 -16.16 1.23
C GLU A 99 20.14 -15.02 1.77
N CYS A 100 18.86 -15.28 2.05
CA CYS A 100 17.98 -14.33 2.74
C CYS A 100 17.87 -14.62 4.23
N HIS A 101 17.56 -15.86 4.59
CA HIS A 101 17.20 -16.20 5.98
C HIS A 101 18.40 -16.31 6.92
N SER A 102 19.64 -16.40 6.43
CA SER A 102 20.83 -16.49 7.28
C SER A 102 21.55 -15.16 7.51
N LEU A 103 21.07 -14.08 6.89
CA LEU A 103 21.74 -12.77 6.96
C LEU A 103 21.70 -12.19 8.37
N ASN A 104 22.78 -11.49 8.73
CA ASN A 104 22.87 -10.69 9.95
C ASN A 104 22.40 -11.40 11.24
N PRO A 105 22.79 -12.67 11.49
CA PRO A 105 22.15 -13.50 12.51
C PRO A 105 22.24 -12.91 13.93
N ASP A 106 23.30 -12.16 14.23
CA ASP A 106 23.52 -11.51 15.53
C ASP A 106 22.65 -10.26 15.75
N ARG A 107 21.99 -9.76 14.69
CA ARG A 107 21.06 -8.63 14.74
C ARG A 107 19.61 -9.08 14.92
N HIS A 108 19.31 -10.35 14.65
CA HIS A 108 17.96 -10.89 14.68
C HIS A 108 17.66 -11.58 16.02
N GLN A 109 16.68 -11.05 16.75
CA GLN A 109 16.19 -11.71 17.98
C GLN A 109 15.48 -13.03 17.69
N ASP A 110 14.98 -13.22 16.47
CA ASP A 110 14.28 -14.42 16.00
C ASP A 110 15.22 -15.41 15.28
N ASN A 111 16.54 -15.21 15.37
CA ASN A 111 17.50 -16.17 14.85
C ASN A 111 17.50 -17.46 15.67
N PHE A 112 17.44 -18.62 15.02
CA PHE A 112 17.44 -19.92 15.69
C PHE A 112 18.14 -21.00 14.87
N GLN A 113 18.47 -22.10 15.54
CA GLN A 113 19.01 -23.31 14.88
C GLN A 113 17.87 -24.09 14.21
N HIS A 114 18.02 -24.33 12.91
CA HIS A 114 17.09 -25.09 12.10
C HIS A 114 17.87 -26.06 11.21
N MET A 115 17.84 -27.35 11.56
CA MET A 115 18.45 -28.44 10.78
C MET A 115 19.94 -28.22 10.45
N GLY A 116 20.71 -27.71 11.41
CA GLY A 116 22.15 -27.45 11.27
C GLY A 116 22.51 -26.05 10.75
N TYR A 117 21.51 -25.21 10.45
CA TYR A 117 21.70 -23.84 10.00
C TYR A 117 21.14 -22.83 10.99
N ARG A 118 21.79 -21.66 11.11
CA ARG A 118 21.23 -20.51 11.83
C ARG A 118 20.42 -19.66 10.85
N ILE A 119 19.12 -19.51 11.11
CA ILE A 119 18.22 -18.74 10.26
C ILE A 119 17.31 -17.82 11.08
N ASN A 120 16.88 -16.73 10.47
CA ASN A 120 15.87 -15.79 10.94
C ASN A 120 14.51 -16.20 10.34
N VAL A 121 13.43 -16.07 11.10
CA VAL A 121 12.07 -16.30 10.57
C VAL A 121 11.63 -15.11 9.73
N VAL A 122 11.93 -13.89 10.21
CA VAL A 122 11.54 -12.63 9.61
C VAL A 122 12.73 -12.01 8.90
N VAL A 123 12.76 -12.12 7.56
CA VAL A 123 13.67 -11.34 6.72
C VAL A 123 13.21 -9.87 6.74
N SER A 124 14.10 -8.98 7.14
CA SER A 124 13.80 -7.57 7.41
C SER A 124 14.29 -6.65 6.28
N PRO A 125 13.91 -5.36 6.27
CA PRO A 125 14.54 -4.35 5.43
C PRO A 125 16.08 -4.29 5.56
N ASN A 126 16.66 -4.54 6.74
CA ASN A 126 18.12 -4.54 6.89
C ASN A 126 18.79 -5.72 6.16
N ASP A 127 18.09 -6.86 6.04
CA ASP A 127 18.60 -7.97 5.22
C ASP A 127 18.59 -7.61 3.74
N CYS A 128 17.48 -7.00 3.29
CA CYS A 128 17.32 -6.49 1.93
C CYS A 128 18.39 -5.44 1.59
N ASN A 129 18.82 -4.65 2.58
CA ASN A 129 19.82 -3.59 2.46
C ASN A 129 21.18 -4.09 1.95
N THR A 130 21.48 -5.37 2.14
CA THR A 130 22.70 -6.01 1.63
C THR A 130 22.83 -5.87 0.11
N CYS A 131 21.71 -5.99 -0.62
CA CYS A 131 21.68 -5.92 -2.08
C CYS A 131 20.92 -4.67 -2.60
N HIS A 132 20.00 -4.12 -1.80
CA HIS A 132 19.08 -3.04 -2.18
C HIS A 132 19.16 -1.80 -1.28
N PRO A 133 20.36 -1.22 -1.03
CA PRO A 133 20.49 -0.14 -0.07
C PRO A 133 19.72 1.13 -0.43
N VAL A 134 19.67 1.50 -1.72
CA VAL A 134 18.94 2.70 -2.16
C VAL A 134 17.44 2.56 -1.89
N GLU A 135 16.87 1.38 -2.16
CA GLU A 135 15.46 1.13 -1.92
C GLU A 135 15.11 1.11 -0.43
N VAL A 136 15.98 0.53 0.41
CA VAL A 136 15.79 0.47 1.86
C VAL A 136 15.90 1.86 2.50
N ASP A 137 16.90 2.66 2.14
CA ASP A 137 17.08 4.02 2.65
C ASP A 137 15.87 4.90 2.32
N GLN A 138 15.38 4.81 1.08
CA GLN A 138 14.18 5.52 0.66
C GLN A 138 12.93 5.06 1.42
N TYR A 139 12.77 3.75 1.64
CA TYR A 139 11.56 3.19 2.25
C TYR A 139 11.48 3.42 3.75
N THR A 140 12.56 3.14 4.49
CA THR A 140 12.61 3.19 5.95
C THR A 140 12.45 4.62 6.48
N GLY A 141 12.99 5.61 5.75
CA GLY A 141 12.80 7.05 6.01
C GLY A 141 11.43 7.59 5.57
N SER A 142 10.63 6.81 4.82
CA SER A 142 9.33 7.26 4.32
C SER A 142 8.22 7.18 5.38
N LYS A 143 7.10 7.87 5.10
CA LYS A 143 5.88 7.74 5.92
C LYS A 143 5.34 6.31 6.00
N LYS A 144 5.59 5.47 4.99
CA LYS A 144 5.17 4.06 4.98
C LYS A 144 6.03 3.24 5.95
N GLY A 145 7.35 3.39 5.92
CA GLY A 145 8.25 2.76 6.89
C GLY A 145 7.92 3.15 8.33
N GLN A 146 7.45 4.39 8.56
CA GLN A 146 7.07 4.89 9.89
C GLN A 146 5.56 4.69 10.23
N ALA A 147 4.81 3.92 9.44
CA ALA A 147 3.33 3.94 9.53
C ALA A 147 2.75 3.47 10.87
N TRP A 148 3.30 2.41 11.48
CA TRP A 148 2.87 1.96 12.82
C TRP A 148 3.12 3.04 13.87
N LYS A 149 4.35 3.57 13.91
CA LYS A 149 4.75 4.63 14.85
C LYS A 149 3.88 5.87 14.68
N ASN A 150 3.62 6.28 13.45
CA ASN A 150 2.81 7.45 13.14
C ASN A 150 1.39 7.37 13.71
N ILE A 151 0.76 6.19 13.72
CA ILE A 151 -0.61 6.04 14.24
C ILE A 151 -0.64 5.70 15.74
N MET A 152 0.29 4.88 16.24
CA MET A 152 0.26 4.40 17.63
C MET A 152 0.94 5.36 18.60
N SER A 153 1.92 6.15 18.14
CA SER A 153 2.64 7.12 18.98
C SER A 153 2.09 8.55 18.88
N ASN A 154 1.11 8.79 18.02
CA ASN A 154 0.36 10.05 17.99
C ASN A 154 -0.88 9.91 18.86
N PRO A 155 -1.02 10.67 19.97
CA PRO A 155 -2.14 10.48 20.90
C PRO A 155 -3.51 10.76 20.27
N VAL A 156 -3.60 11.67 19.30
CA VAL A 156 -4.87 11.97 18.60
C VAL A 156 -5.25 10.81 17.68
N TYR A 157 -4.31 10.28 16.90
CA TYR A 157 -4.60 9.16 16.00
C TYR A 157 -4.84 7.87 16.76
N HIS A 158 -4.07 7.63 17.82
CA HIS A 158 -4.24 6.47 18.68
C HIS A 158 -5.58 6.50 19.44
N ALA A 159 -6.08 7.69 19.81
CA ALA A 159 -7.43 7.83 20.35
C ALA A 159 -8.51 7.43 19.33
N LEU A 160 -8.35 7.79 18.04
CA LEU A 160 -9.26 7.35 16.98
C LEU A 160 -9.20 5.82 16.77
N VAL A 161 -8.00 5.23 16.76
CA VAL A 161 -7.81 3.76 16.69
C VAL A 161 -8.52 3.09 17.87
N SER A 162 -8.23 3.54 19.10
CA SER A 162 -8.81 2.99 20.32
C SER A 162 -10.33 3.10 20.37
N THR A 163 -10.88 4.20 19.86
CA THR A 163 -12.33 4.44 19.82
C THR A 163 -13.03 3.61 18.74
N THR A 164 -12.33 3.32 17.65
CA THR A 164 -12.84 2.53 16.53
C THR A 164 -12.85 1.04 16.89
N ASP A 165 -11.71 0.52 17.31
CA ASP A 165 -11.50 -0.91 17.54
C ASP A 165 -11.85 -1.35 18.97
N GLY A 166 -12.03 -0.39 19.89
CA GLY A 166 -12.38 -0.65 21.28
C GLY A 166 -13.69 -1.43 21.42
N VAL A 167 -13.67 -2.43 22.31
CA VAL A 167 -14.83 -3.29 22.57
C VAL A 167 -15.84 -2.51 23.37
N LYS A 168 -17.02 -2.28 22.78
CA LYS A 168 -18.11 -1.53 23.40
C LYS A 168 -19.07 -2.48 24.12
N LYS A 169 -19.40 -2.14 25.37
CA LYS A 169 -20.35 -2.89 26.21
C LYS A 169 -21.37 -1.93 26.81
N VAL A 170 -22.49 -2.47 27.28
CA VAL A 170 -23.48 -1.68 28.03
C VAL A 170 -23.31 -2.01 29.50
N ASP A 171 -22.90 -1.01 30.28
CA ASP A 171 -22.77 -1.09 31.74
C ASP A 171 -23.64 0.01 32.37
N ASN A 172 -24.59 -0.36 33.22
CA ASN A 172 -25.54 0.55 33.89
C ASN A 172 -26.25 1.53 32.92
N GLY A 173 -26.67 1.03 31.75
CA GLY A 173 -27.37 1.83 30.74
C GLY A 173 -26.47 2.81 29.98
N ARG A 174 -25.14 2.75 30.16
CA ARG A 174 -24.16 3.55 29.42
C ARG A 174 -23.31 2.64 28.55
N ILE A 175 -22.89 3.15 27.40
CA ILE A 175 -21.89 2.45 26.58
C ILE A 175 -20.52 2.70 27.22
N SER A 176 -19.88 1.63 27.70
CA SER A 176 -18.49 1.62 28.14
C SER A 176 -17.61 1.06 27.02
N MET A 177 -16.31 1.34 27.10
CA MET A 177 -15.33 0.86 26.12
C MET A 177 -14.11 0.29 26.83
N THR A 178 -13.66 -0.88 26.38
CA THR A 178 -12.37 -1.46 26.78
C THR A 178 -11.42 -1.52 25.60
N ALA A 179 -10.12 -1.55 25.88
CA ALA A 179 -9.09 -1.62 24.84
C ALA A 179 -9.29 -2.82 23.90
N PRO A 180 -8.99 -2.67 22.59
CA PRO A 180 -8.97 -3.79 21.66
C PRO A 180 -7.88 -4.80 21.99
N SER A 181 -8.07 -6.05 21.57
CA SER A 181 -7.00 -7.06 21.61
C SER A 181 -5.92 -6.76 20.55
N PRO A 182 -4.67 -7.23 20.72
CA PRO A 182 -3.66 -7.16 19.67
C PRO A 182 -4.11 -7.79 18.35
N GLN A 183 -4.88 -8.87 18.40
CA GLN A 183 -5.44 -9.55 17.22
C GLN A 183 -6.47 -8.67 16.50
N THR A 184 -7.34 -7.98 17.25
CA THR A 184 -8.30 -7.01 16.68
C THR A 184 -7.56 -5.88 15.96
N LEU A 185 -6.51 -5.33 16.60
CA LEU A 185 -5.68 -4.28 15.98
C LEU A 185 -4.99 -4.79 14.72
N GLN A 186 -4.48 -6.03 14.73
CA GLN A 186 -3.83 -6.68 13.59
C GLN A 186 -4.77 -6.93 12.41
N GLU A 187 -6.05 -7.23 12.67
CA GLU A 187 -7.07 -7.45 11.63
C GLU A 187 -7.56 -6.12 11.00
N THR A 188 -7.38 -5.00 11.69
CA THR A 188 -7.94 -3.69 11.33
C THR A 188 -6.84 -2.72 10.92
N CYS A 189 -6.55 -1.73 11.76
CA CYS A 189 -5.63 -0.63 11.49
C CYS A 189 -4.20 -1.14 11.23
N LEU A 190 -3.73 -2.09 12.05
CA LEU A 190 -2.36 -2.62 11.96
C LEU A 190 -2.20 -3.67 10.85
N GLY A 191 -3.30 -4.15 10.25
CA GLY A 191 -3.25 -4.98 9.05
C GLY A 191 -2.61 -4.24 7.87
N CYS A 192 -2.87 -2.93 7.76
CA CYS A 192 -2.26 -2.06 6.75
C CYS A 192 -1.02 -1.32 7.27
N HIS A 193 -1.08 -0.79 8.50
CA HIS A 193 0.00 0.06 9.06
C HIS A 193 1.21 -0.73 9.57
N GLY A 194 1.03 -2.02 9.86
CA GLY A 194 2.07 -2.89 10.41
C GLY A 194 1.90 -3.07 11.91
N THR A 195 2.57 -4.07 12.46
CA THR A 195 2.59 -4.39 13.89
C THR A 195 4.01 -4.30 14.44
N ARG A 196 4.16 -4.29 15.75
CA ARG A 196 5.46 -4.53 16.40
C ARG A 196 5.64 -6.02 16.66
N VAL A 197 6.54 -6.66 15.90
CA VAL A 197 6.83 -8.09 16.05
C VAL A 197 7.79 -8.28 17.22
N GLU A 198 7.46 -9.16 18.16
CA GLU A 198 8.30 -9.44 19.33
C GLU A 198 8.54 -10.94 19.48
N VAL A 199 9.74 -11.31 19.92
CA VAL A 199 10.12 -12.68 20.22
C VAL A 199 9.90 -12.95 21.71
N LYS A 200 9.03 -13.91 22.04
CA LYS A 200 8.70 -14.28 23.44
C LYS A 200 9.52 -15.46 23.96
N GLY A 201 10.33 -16.05 23.11
CA GLY A 201 11.14 -17.24 23.40
C GLY A 201 11.02 -18.23 22.25
N MET A 202 11.06 -19.51 22.60
CA MET A 202 10.90 -20.61 21.65
C MET A 202 9.64 -21.40 21.97
N LYS A 203 8.99 -21.94 20.95
CA LYS A 203 7.87 -22.88 21.10
C LYS A 203 8.08 -24.11 20.23
N LYS A 204 7.47 -25.22 20.66
CA LYS A 204 7.40 -26.43 19.84
C LYS A 204 6.22 -26.36 18.89
N VAL A 205 6.43 -26.75 17.66
CA VAL A 205 5.38 -26.87 16.63
C VAL A 205 5.50 -28.23 15.94
N TYR A 206 4.37 -28.81 15.59
CA TYR A 206 4.34 -30.06 14.84
C TYR A 206 4.61 -29.80 13.35
N SER A 207 5.59 -30.51 12.79
CA SER A 207 6.07 -30.38 11.41
C SER A 207 5.86 -31.66 10.61
N GLY A 208 4.68 -32.29 10.76
CA GLY A 208 4.30 -33.49 10.04
C GLY A 208 4.86 -34.79 10.65
N SER A 209 4.38 -35.93 10.16
CA SER A 209 4.70 -37.25 10.71
C SER A 209 6.16 -37.65 10.53
N THR A 210 6.81 -37.18 9.46
CA THR A 210 8.22 -37.48 9.16
C THR A 210 9.19 -36.75 10.11
N TRP A 211 8.87 -35.53 10.53
CA TRP A 211 9.80 -34.66 11.26
C TRP A 211 9.39 -34.37 12.70
N GLY A 212 8.17 -34.75 13.10
CA GLY A 212 7.70 -34.62 14.47
C GLY A 212 7.63 -33.17 14.94
N GLU A 213 7.98 -32.94 16.21
CA GLU A 213 8.03 -31.60 16.78
C GLU A 213 9.37 -30.91 16.49
N ILE A 214 9.31 -29.69 15.99
CA ILE A 214 10.47 -28.80 15.87
C ILE A 214 10.31 -27.60 16.81
N THR A 215 11.44 -27.02 17.22
CA THR A 215 11.45 -25.82 18.07
C THR A 215 11.70 -24.59 17.21
N VAL A 216 10.79 -23.61 17.26
CA VAL A 216 10.81 -22.38 16.46
C VAL A 216 10.62 -21.15 17.36
N PRO A 217 11.05 -19.95 16.93
CA PRO A 217 10.76 -18.72 17.66
C PRO A 217 9.27 -18.52 17.88
N ASP A 218 8.88 -18.13 19.10
CA ASP A 218 7.52 -17.74 19.40
C ASP A 218 7.34 -16.23 19.19
N LEU A 219 6.74 -15.88 18.05
CA LEU A 219 6.54 -14.49 17.62
C LEU A 219 5.13 -14.01 17.96
N THR A 220 5.01 -12.86 18.62
CA THR A 220 3.73 -12.15 18.80
C THR A 220 3.52 -11.09 17.74
N ASN A 221 2.25 -10.81 17.42
CA ASN A 221 1.82 -9.87 16.37
C ASN A 221 2.35 -10.25 14.97
N TRP A 222 2.59 -11.54 14.75
CA TRP A 222 3.00 -12.17 13.48
C TRP A 222 1.95 -13.21 13.08
N PRO A 223 1.58 -13.35 11.79
CA PRO A 223 2.14 -12.73 10.59
C PRO A 223 1.71 -11.28 10.36
N SER A 224 2.63 -10.43 9.90
CA SER A 224 2.33 -9.02 9.61
C SER A 224 3.03 -8.55 8.33
N GLN A 225 2.26 -7.90 7.46
CA GLN A 225 2.71 -7.38 6.16
C GLN A 225 2.42 -5.89 6.01
N GLY A 226 1.94 -5.24 7.07
CA GLY A 226 1.66 -3.81 7.03
C GLY A 226 2.95 -3.00 6.84
N VAL A 227 2.83 -1.86 6.16
CA VAL A 227 3.96 -1.16 5.54
C VAL A 227 4.98 -0.62 6.54
N GLY A 228 4.58 -0.37 7.79
CA GLY A 228 5.44 0.15 8.86
C GLY A 228 5.66 -0.83 9.99
N ARG A 229 5.67 -2.14 9.71
CA ARG A 229 5.97 -3.20 10.70
C ARG A 229 7.31 -2.92 11.39
N GLU A 230 7.36 -2.97 12.72
CA GLU A 230 8.64 -3.00 13.45
C GLU A 230 9.13 -4.45 13.56
N ASN A 231 10.36 -4.67 13.14
CA ASN A 231 10.95 -6.00 12.98
C ASN A 231 11.77 -6.43 14.22
N PRO A 232 12.03 -7.75 14.39
CA PRO A 232 12.83 -8.25 15.50
C PRO A 232 14.28 -7.72 15.56
N ASP A 233 14.82 -7.24 14.44
CA ASP A 233 16.15 -6.63 14.34
C ASP A 233 16.15 -5.11 14.59
N GLY A 234 14.99 -4.53 14.91
CA GLY A 234 14.80 -3.10 15.15
C GLY A 234 14.61 -2.25 13.89
N SER A 235 14.68 -2.85 12.69
CA SER A 235 14.33 -2.14 11.46
C SER A 235 12.83 -1.88 11.35
N VAL A 236 12.44 -0.92 10.52
CA VAL A 236 11.04 -0.58 10.26
C VAL A 236 10.69 -0.81 8.80
N GLY A 237 9.53 -1.42 8.57
CA GLY A 237 8.98 -1.65 7.25
C GLY A 237 8.80 -3.12 6.90
N SER A 238 8.00 -3.35 5.86
CA SER A 238 7.75 -4.67 5.27
C SER A 238 7.97 -4.61 3.76
N CYS A 239 9.10 -5.15 3.28
CA CYS A 239 9.44 -5.17 1.85
C CYS A 239 8.51 -6.08 1.02
N THR A 240 7.63 -6.86 1.66
CA THR A 240 6.71 -7.79 1.01
C THR A 240 5.29 -7.25 0.87
N SER A 241 5.03 -5.99 1.21
CA SER A 241 3.69 -5.39 1.10
C SER A 241 3.23 -5.16 -0.35
N CYS A 242 4.16 -4.99 -1.30
CA CYS A 242 3.83 -4.65 -2.70
C CYS A 242 4.29 -5.70 -3.72
N HIS A 243 5.43 -6.34 -3.48
CA HIS A 243 5.88 -7.52 -4.21
C HIS A 243 6.02 -8.67 -3.19
N PRO A 244 4.93 -9.43 -2.95
CA PRO A 244 4.90 -10.45 -1.91
C PRO A 244 6.02 -11.47 -2.06
N ARG A 245 6.47 -12.01 -0.92
CA ARG A 245 7.29 -13.23 -0.92
C ARG A 245 6.44 -14.41 -1.41
N HIS A 246 7.03 -15.43 -2.02
CA HIS A 246 8.45 -15.61 -2.34
C HIS A 246 8.79 -15.36 -3.81
N GLY A 247 7.79 -15.02 -4.65
CA GLY A 247 8.02 -14.62 -6.04
C GLY A 247 8.67 -13.24 -6.22
N PHE A 248 8.48 -12.30 -5.28
CA PHE A 248 9.05 -10.93 -5.30
C PHE A 248 8.90 -10.21 -6.66
N SER A 249 7.76 -10.40 -7.31
CA SER A 249 7.56 -9.98 -8.70
C SER A 249 7.32 -8.47 -8.83
N ILE A 250 8.16 -7.79 -9.62
CA ILE A 250 7.93 -6.39 -10.00
C ILE A 250 6.65 -6.21 -10.83
N LYS A 251 6.22 -7.25 -11.54
CA LYS A 251 4.94 -7.25 -12.26
C LYS A 251 3.78 -7.12 -11.28
N VAL A 252 3.80 -7.86 -10.17
CA VAL A 252 2.81 -7.71 -9.09
C VAL A 252 2.87 -6.30 -8.50
N ALA A 253 4.07 -5.80 -8.18
CA ALA A 253 4.26 -4.44 -7.64
C ALA A 253 3.73 -3.32 -8.56
N ARG A 254 3.74 -3.55 -9.89
CA ARG A 254 3.26 -2.58 -10.88
C ARG A 254 1.77 -2.68 -11.18
N LYS A 255 1.12 -3.80 -10.84
CA LYS A 255 -0.33 -3.96 -11.00
C LYS A 255 -1.07 -3.28 -9.84
N PRO A 256 -2.20 -2.59 -10.11
CA PRO A 256 -2.94 -1.82 -9.11
C PRO A 256 -3.51 -2.68 -7.97
N TYR A 257 -3.74 -3.98 -8.21
CA TYR A 257 -4.33 -4.89 -7.21
C TYR A 257 -3.51 -4.97 -5.91
N THR A 258 -2.17 -4.91 -5.98
CA THR A 258 -1.36 -4.94 -4.76
C THR A 258 -1.54 -3.69 -3.90
N CYS A 259 -1.78 -2.53 -4.53
CA CYS A 259 -2.11 -1.30 -3.81
C CYS A 259 -3.52 -1.38 -3.20
N GLY A 260 -4.44 -2.07 -3.89
CA GLY A 260 -5.81 -2.31 -3.47
C GLY A 260 -5.96 -3.19 -2.22
N GLN A 261 -4.88 -3.76 -1.67
CA GLN A 261 -4.94 -4.39 -0.35
C GLN A 261 -5.21 -3.37 0.77
N CYS A 262 -4.69 -2.14 0.64
CA CYS A 262 -4.75 -1.12 1.69
C CYS A 262 -5.40 0.20 1.26
N HIS A 263 -5.44 0.50 -0.05
CA HIS A 263 -5.95 1.76 -0.57
C HIS A 263 -7.38 1.60 -1.13
N LEU A 264 -8.34 1.38 -0.22
CA LEU A 264 -9.74 1.11 -0.51
C LEU A 264 -10.69 2.16 0.08
N ASP A 265 -11.95 2.13 -0.36
CA ASP A 265 -13.01 2.91 0.27
C ASP A 265 -13.32 2.38 1.69
N PRO A 266 -13.75 3.26 2.62
CA PRO A 266 -14.19 4.64 2.38
C PRO A 266 -13.13 5.74 2.60
N ASP A 267 -12.04 5.46 3.30
CA ASP A 267 -11.10 6.47 3.81
C ASP A 267 -9.93 6.78 2.85
N VAL A 268 -9.48 5.80 2.08
CA VAL A 268 -8.36 5.94 1.14
C VAL A 268 -8.65 5.30 -0.23
N PRO A 269 -9.71 5.74 -0.95
CA PRO A 269 -10.33 5.01 -2.07
C PRO A 269 -9.52 5.03 -3.38
N ALA A 270 -8.19 5.06 -3.34
CA ALA A 270 -7.37 5.21 -4.54
C ALA A 270 -7.56 4.09 -5.55
N TYR A 271 -7.63 2.83 -5.10
CA TYR A 271 -7.87 1.70 -6.00
C TYR A 271 -9.25 1.81 -6.65
N ASN A 272 -10.27 2.16 -5.87
CA ASN A 272 -11.64 2.27 -6.36
C ASN A 272 -11.79 3.42 -7.37
N VAL A 273 -11.21 4.59 -7.06
CA VAL A 273 -11.15 5.74 -7.97
C VAL A 273 -10.40 5.37 -9.24
N TYR A 274 -9.23 4.74 -9.11
CA TYR A 274 -8.45 4.29 -10.27
C TYR A 274 -9.26 3.36 -11.16
N LYS A 275 -9.93 2.36 -10.57
CA LYS A 275 -10.75 1.36 -11.29
C LYS A 275 -11.87 2.02 -12.10
N GLU A 276 -12.53 3.05 -11.55
CA GLU A 276 -13.58 3.79 -12.25
C GLU A 276 -13.02 4.73 -13.34
N SER A 277 -11.79 5.22 -13.18
CA SER A 277 -11.16 6.12 -14.14
C SER A 277 -10.97 5.51 -15.52
N LYS A 278 -10.76 6.36 -16.54
CA LYS A 278 -10.36 5.91 -17.87
C LYS A 278 -9.01 5.19 -17.88
N HIS A 279 -8.07 5.56 -17.01
CA HIS A 279 -6.81 4.84 -16.88
C HIS A 279 -7.03 3.40 -16.40
N GLY A 280 -7.86 3.21 -15.37
CA GLY A 280 -8.21 1.87 -14.87
C GLY A 280 -8.99 1.04 -15.89
N THR A 281 -9.93 1.65 -16.62
CA THR A 281 -10.66 0.98 -17.70
C THR A 281 -9.71 0.49 -18.79
N LEU A 282 -8.77 1.33 -19.23
CA LEU A 282 -7.78 0.96 -20.26
C LEU A 282 -6.83 -0.12 -19.76
N TYR A 283 -6.38 -0.03 -18.50
CA TYR A 283 -5.59 -1.07 -17.87
C TYR A 283 -6.31 -2.41 -17.87
N GLU A 284 -7.54 -2.47 -17.36
CA GLU A 284 -8.31 -3.74 -17.30
C GLU A 284 -8.55 -4.33 -18.69
N THR A 285 -8.65 -3.48 -19.71
CA THR A 285 -8.91 -3.90 -21.10
C THR A 285 -7.66 -4.39 -21.84
N PHE A 286 -6.48 -3.88 -21.51
CA PHE A 286 -5.27 -4.07 -22.32
C PHE A 286 -4.05 -4.56 -21.55
N GLU A 287 -4.16 -4.83 -20.25
CA GLU A 287 -3.00 -5.22 -19.43
C GLU A 287 -2.31 -6.51 -19.91
N ASP A 288 -3.04 -7.43 -20.52
CA ASP A 288 -2.52 -8.66 -21.12
C ASP A 288 -1.52 -8.40 -22.26
N LYS A 289 -1.63 -7.23 -22.91
CA LYS A 289 -0.76 -6.79 -24.01
C LYS A 289 0.44 -5.97 -23.55
N TRP A 290 0.56 -5.68 -22.25
CA TRP A 290 1.61 -4.82 -21.71
C TRP A 290 2.74 -5.62 -21.08
N ASN A 291 3.95 -5.05 -21.10
CA ASN A 291 5.12 -5.62 -20.43
C ASN A 291 5.32 -4.94 -19.07
N PHE A 292 5.00 -5.65 -17.99
CA PHE A 292 5.18 -5.15 -16.62
C PHE A 292 6.55 -5.46 -16.03
N GLU A 293 7.47 -6.08 -16.76
CA GLU A 293 8.77 -6.50 -16.25
C GLU A 293 9.91 -5.61 -16.75
N SER A 294 9.76 -4.92 -17.87
CA SER A 294 10.80 -4.02 -18.41
C SER A 294 11.39 -3.07 -17.36
N VAL A 295 12.72 -2.99 -17.30
CA VAL A 295 13.47 -2.00 -16.51
C VAL A 295 14.53 -1.39 -17.41
N PRO A 296 14.47 -0.07 -17.72
CA PRO A 296 13.42 0.89 -17.35
C PRO A 296 12.05 0.56 -17.97
N TRP A 297 10.97 1.12 -17.42
CA TRP A 297 9.61 0.94 -17.94
C TRP A 297 9.25 2.06 -18.92
N ARG A 298 9.00 1.73 -20.19
CA ARG A 298 8.89 2.71 -21.26
C ARG A 298 7.44 3.07 -21.56
N VAL A 299 7.08 4.34 -21.40
CA VAL A 299 5.74 4.84 -21.69
C VAL A 299 5.49 4.77 -23.20
N GLY A 300 4.30 4.29 -23.60
CA GLY A 300 3.89 4.13 -25.00
C GLY A 300 4.44 2.87 -25.70
N LYS A 301 5.43 2.19 -25.11
CA LYS A 301 6.01 0.95 -25.64
C LYS A 301 5.71 -0.26 -24.77
N ASP A 302 5.96 -0.16 -23.46
CA ASP A 302 5.70 -1.26 -22.52
C ASP A 302 4.27 -1.19 -21.95
N PHE A 303 3.65 0.00 -21.93
CA PHE A 303 2.26 0.22 -21.51
C PHE A 303 1.70 1.52 -22.12
N THR A 304 0.38 1.64 -22.22
CA THR A 304 -0.30 2.82 -22.81
C THR A 304 -1.27 3.55 -21.88
N ALA A 305 -1.60 3.00 -20.70
CA ALA A 305 -2.23 3.75 -19.62
C ALA A 305 -1.51 3.50 -18.28
N PRO A 306 -1.34 4.53 -17.43
CA PRO A 306 -0.56 4.40 -16.20
C PRO A 306 -1.30 3.59 -15.15
N THR A 307 -0.55 2.79 -14.36
CA THR A 307 -1.02 2.22 -13.09
C THR A 307 -0.57 3.07 -11.90
N CYS A 308 -0.94 2.66 -10.67
CA CYS A 308 -0.47 3.28 -9.43
C CYS A 308 1.06 3.43 -9.40
N ALA A 309 1.79 2.37 -9.77
CA ALA A 309 3.25 2.35 -9.72
C ALA A 309 3.88 3.27 -10.77
N ALA A 310 3.28 3.42 -11.95
CA ALA A 310 3.79 4.32 -12.99
C ALA A 310 3.86 5.76 -12.45
N CYS A 311 2.77 6.24 -11.87
CA CYS A 311 2.68 7.60 -11.34
C CYS A 311 3.50 7.81 -10.06
N HIS A 312 3.55 6.83 -9.15
CA HIS A 312 4.04 7.06 -7.79
C HIS A 312 5.43 6.50 -7.47
N ASN A 313 5.96 5.53 -8.22
CA ASN A 313 7.16 4.78 -7.77
C ASN A 313 8.15 4.44 -8.89
N SER A 314 7.68 4.06 -10.08
CA SER A 314 8.51 3.40 -11.09
C SER A 314 9.54 4.32 -11.75
N LEU A 315 10.70 3.75 -12.11
CA LEU A 315 11.59 4.34 -13.12
C LEU A 315 10.88 4.31 -14.48
N LEU A 316 10.56 5.50 -15.00
CA LEU A 316 9.92 5.68 -16.30
C LEU A 316 10.87 6.34 -17.29
N THR A 317 10.86 5.84 -18.52
CA THR A 317 11.59 6.46 -19.64
C THR A 317 10.69 6.62 -20.86
N ALA A 318 11.05 7.54 -21.75
CA ALA A 318 10.55 7.55 -23.11
C ALA A 318 11.12 6.36 -23.90
N PRO A 319 10.57 6.01 -25.07
CA PRO A 319 11.09 4.92 -25.90
C PRO A 319 12.55 5.08 -26.34
N ASP A 320 13.04 6.32 -26.42
CA ASP A 320 14.42 6.67 -26.76
C ASP A 320 15.41 6.56 -25.58
N GLY A 321 14.92 6.23 -24.37
CA GLY A 321 15.72 6.09 -23.17
C GLY A 321 15.79 7.34 -22.29
N THR A 322 15.21 8.47 -22.70
CA THR A 322 15.14 9.68 -21.87
C THR A 322 14.38 9.41 -20.58
N VAL A 323 14.98 9.73 -19.43
CA VAL A 323 14.33 9.52 -18.13
C VAL A 323 13.20 10.53 -17.92
N ILE A 324 12.00 10.03 -17.67
CA ILE A 324 10.81 10.81 -17.35
C ILE A 324 10.69 10.99 -15.83
N ALA A 325 10.89 9.91 -15.08
CA ALA A 325 10.84 9.93 -13.62
C ALA A 325 11.76 8.84 -13.03
N GLN A 326 12.55 9.20 -12.03
CA GLN A 326 13.41 8.27 -11.30
C GLN A 326 12.60 7.35 -10.38
N ARG A 327 13.08 6.11 -10.16
CA ARG A 327 12.48 5.20 -9.18
C ARG A 327 12.61 5.79 -7.77
N THR A 328 11.58 5.64 -6.94
CA THR A 328 11.63 5.97 -5.52
C THR A 328 10.78 5.02 -4.68
N HIS A 329 11.33 4.49 -3.59
CA HIS A 329 10.57 3.76 -2.57
C HIS A 329 10.02 4.67 -1.47
N ASP A 330 10.36 5.96 -1.48
CA ASP A 330 9.58 6.98 -0.77
C ASP A 330 8.44 7.46 -1.68
N PHE A 331 7.24 6.93 -1.45
CA PHE A 331 6.02 7.33 -2.16
C PHE A 331 5.62 8.78 -1.85
N GLY A 332 6.14 9.37 -0.77
CA GLY A 332 5.96 10.79 -0.44
C GLY A 332 6.75 11.73 -1.36
N ALA A 333 7.85 11.28 -1.94
CA ALA A 333 8.78 12.10 -2.73
C ALA A 333 8.16 12.67 -4.03
N ARG A 334 7.04 12.11 -4.51
CA ARG A 334 6.30 12.64 -5.69
C ARG A 334 5.05 13.44 -5.32
N LEU A 335 4.75 13.60 -4.04
CA LEU A 335 3.54 14.27 -3.58
C LEU A 335 3.91 15.66 -3.07
N TRP A 336 3.23 16.70 -3.57
CA TRP A 336 3.37 18.07 -3.05
C TRP A 336 2.29 18.41 -2.02
N VAL A 337 1.11 17.81 -2.17
CA VAL A 337 -0.03 17.97 -1.26
C VAL A 337 -0.44 16.61 -0.69
N ARG A 338 -0.82 16.58 0.59
CA ARG A 338 -1.43 15.44 1.28
C ARG A 338 -2.95 15.58 1.18
N LEU A 339 -3.57 14.71 0.39
CA LEU A 339 -5.03 14.72 0.17
C LEU A 339 -5.81 14.14 1.34
N PHE A 340 -5.23 13.13 2.00
CA PHE A 340 -5.76 12.57 3.23
C PHE A 340 -5.73 13.64 4.33
N GLY A 341 -6.93 14.08 4.74
CA GLY A 341 -7.09 15.21 5.65
C GLY A 341 -6.72 14.86 7.09
N LEU A 342 -5.94 15.73 7.75
CA LEU A 342 -5.58 15.57 9.18
C LEU A 342 -5.76 16.88 9.98
N ILE A 343 -6.93 17.52 9.96
CA ILE A 343 -8.19 17.11 9.29
C ILE A 343 -8.32 17.72 7.88
N TYR A 344 -7.49 18.71 7.55
CA TYR A 344 -7.46 19.36 6.24
C TYR A 344 -6.41 18.73 5.32
N ALA A 345 -6.59 18.88 4.01
CA ALA A 345 -5.50 18.67 3.06
C ALA A 345 -4.45 19.77 3.24
N HIS A 346 -3.18 19.39 3.24
CA HIS A 346 -2.06 20.23 3.64
C HIS A 346 -0.83 19.88 2.79
N PRO A 347 0.20 20.75 2.70
CA PRO A 347 1.47 20.38 2.09
C PRO A 347 2.06 19.12 2.74
N GLN A 348 2.81 18.31 1.99
CA GLN A 348 3.35 17.06 2.53
C GLN A 348 4.33 17.32 3.70
N PRO A 349 4.36 16.43 4.72
CA PRO A 349 5.42 16.47 5.73
C PRO A 349 6.82 16.35 5.11
N LYS A 350 7.78 17.07 5.68
CA LYS A 350 9.21 17.00 5.30
C LYS A 350 9.82 15.64 5.66
N ASP A 351 9.37 15.05 6.77
CA ASP A 351 9.88 13.80 7.34
C ASP A 351 8.82 12.69 7.29
N GLY A 352 9.27 11.43 7.19
CA GLY A 352 8.41 10.25 7.28
C GLY A 352 7.81 10.03 8.67
N ASN A 353 8.54 10.41 9.71
CA ASN A 353 8.10 10.37 11.09
C ASN A 353 7.27 11.63 11.41
N THR A 354 5.95 11.51 11.28
CA THR A 354 5.01 12.61 11.52
C THR A 354 4.70 12.83 13.00
N THR A 355 5.22 12.00 13.90
CA THR A 355 5.00 12.17 15.36
C THR A 355 5.68 13.43 15.93
N ILE A 356 6.62 14.02 15.20
CA ILE A 356 7.33 15.25 15.58
C ILE A 356 6.50 16.51 15.34
N ILE A 357 5.46 16.43 14.48
CA ILE A 357 4.69 17.59 14.06
C ILE A 357 3.96 18.19 15.26
N ARG A 358 4.06 19.50 15.44
CA ARG A 358 3.23 20.27 16.37
C ARG A 358 2.66 21.48 15.62
N ASN A 359 1.35 21.65 15.65
CA ASN A 359 0.72 22.88 15.16
C ASN A 359 0.83 24.00 16.21
N LYS A 360 0.35 25.19 15.87
CA LYS A 360 0.37 26.35 16.76
C LYS A 360 -0.46 26.19 18.03
N ASP A 361 -1.44 25.29 18.03
CA ASP A 361 -2.26 24.95 19.20
C ASP A 361 -1.56 23.92 20.11
N GLY A 362 -0.34 23.49 19.76
CA GLY A 362 0.39 22.45 20.48
C GLY A 362 -0.08 21.02 20.18
N LEU A 363 -1.07 20.84 19.30
CA LEU A 363 -1.58 19.53 18.93
C LEU A 363 -0.62 18.82 17.97
N PRO A 364 -0.53 17.47 18.04
CA PRO A 364 0.28 16.68 17.12
C PRO A 364 -0.42 16.48 15.77
N LEU A 365 -0.80 17.59 15.13
CA LEU A 365 -1.51 17.63 13.85
C LEU A 365 -0.79 18.57 12.87
N PRO A 366 -0.87 18.32 11.55
CA PRO A 366 -0.25 19.19 10.54
C PRO A 366 -0.95 20.53 10.35
N THR A 367 -2.15 20.70 10.93
CA THR A 367 -2.94 21.93 10.85
C THR A 367 -3.67 22.18 12.17
N THR A 368 -3.95 23.43 12.51
CA THR A 368 -4.90 23.79 13.58
C THR A 368 -6.34 23.47 13.18
N PHE A 369 -7.28 23.55 14.12
CA PHE A 369 -8.73 23.43 13.82
C PHE A 369 -9.27 24.62 12.99
N LEU A 370 -8.49 25.69 12.83
CA LEU A 370 -8.79 26.80 11.92
C LEU A 370 -8.04 26.69 10.59
N ASN A 371 -7.47 25.52 10.29
CA ASN A 371 -6.72 25.24 9.06
C ASN A 371 -5.44 26.07 8.89
N GLU A 372 -4.76 26.42 9.99
CA GLU A 372 -3.42 27.00 9.92
C GLU A 372 -2.37 25.88 9.87
N PRO A 373 -1.53 25.80 8.81
CA PRO A 373 -0.54 24.75 8.67
C PRO A 373 0.63 24.88 9.65
N ALA A 374 1.15 23.73 10.09
CA ALA A 374 2.38 23.61 10.86
C ALA A 374 3.62 23.71 9.94
N SER A 375 3.78 24.86 9.27
CA SER A 375 4.71 25.07 8.16
C SER A 375 6.16 24.64 8.42
N ASP A 376 6.64 24.69 9.66
CA ASP A 376 8.00 24.26 10.03
C ASP A 376 8.25 22.78 9.73
N PHE A 377 7.19 21.96 9.76
CA PHE A 377 7.24 20.51 9.53
C PHE A 377 6.78 20.10 8.12
N LEU A 378 6.26 21.02 7.32
CA LEU A 378 5.69 20.74 6.00
C LEU A 378 6.54 21.33 4.89
N ILE A 379 6.57 20.68 3.73
CA ILE A 379 7.37 21.16 2.60
C ILE A 379 6.91 22.57 2.17
N ASP A 380 7.89 23.41 1.83
CA ASP A 380 7.62 24.76 1.33
C ASP A 380 7.10 24.74 -0.11
N LYS A 381 6.86 25.93 -0.67
CA LYS A 381 6.34 26.06 -2.03
C LYS A 381 7.34 25.62 -3.10
N THR A 382 8.63 25.83 -2.87
CA THR A 382 9.68 25.42 -3.80
C THR A 382 9.74 23.90 -3.94
N GLU A 383 9.71 23.17 -2.83
CA GLU A 383 9.67 21.70 -2.86
C GLU A 383 8.33 21.18 -3.38
N GLN A 384 7.21 21.86 -3.10
CA GLN A 384 5.91 21.54 -3.72
C GLN A 384 5.98 21.63 -5.25
N GLU A 385 6.53 22.72 -5.79
CA GLU A 385 6.67 22.95 -7.24
C GLU A 385 7.58 21.88 -7.88
N LYS A 386 8.69 21.55 -7.24
CA LYS A 386 9.59 20.48 -7.72
C LYS A 386 8.88 19.14 -7.82
N ARG A 387 8.12 18.73 -6.80
CA ARG A 387 7.38 17.46 -6.82
C ARG A 387 6.23 17.47 -7.82
N TYR A 388 5.58 18.63 -7.96
CA TYR A 388 4.57 18.86 -8.99
C TYR A 388 5.15 18.71 -10.40
N ASP A 389 6.35 19.24 -10.67
CA ASP A 389 7.03 19.11 -11.96
C ASP A 389 7.35 17.66 -12.31
N VAL A 390 7.76 16.84 -11.33
CA VAL A 390 7.97 15.39 -11.53
C VAL A 390 6.67 14.73 -12.02
N MET A 391 5.54 15.01 -11.36
CA MET A 391 4.25 14.44 -11.77
C MET A 391 3.79 14.96 -13.14
N LYS A 392 3.96 16.25 -13.43
CA LYS A 392 3.67 16.81 -14.76
C LYS A 392 4.48 16.10 -15.85
N ASN A 393 5.75 15.79 -15.60
CA ASN A 393 6.58 15.09 -16.57
C ASN A 393 6.05 13.68 -16.86
N VAL A 394 5.55 12.95 -15.85
CA VAL A 394 4.85 11.68 -16.08
C VAL A 394 3.65 11.88 -17.00
N CYS A 395 2.80 12.89 -16.73
CA CYS A 395 1.62 13.17 -17.54
C CYS A 395 1.95 13.62 -18.99
N ARG A 396 3.04 14.39 -19.17
CA ARG A 396 3.50 14.90 -20.49
C ARG A 396 3.85 13.81 -21.48
N SER A 397 4.11 12.60 -21.00
CA SER A 397 4.34 11.42 -21.85
C SER A 397 3.12 11.07 -22.72
N CYS A 398 1.91 11.52 -22.32
CA CYS A 398 0.66 11.18 -23.00
C CYS A 398 -0.26 12.40 -23.26
N HIS A 399 -0.12 13.48 -22.49
CA HIS A 399 -1.03 14.63 -22.52
C HIS A 399 -0.31 15.95 -22.80
N THR A 400 -1.05 16.89 -23.40
CA THR A 400 -0.54 18.25 -23.65
C THR A 400 -0.40 19.03 -22.35
N THR A 401 0.54 19.99 -22.32
CA THR A 401 0.76 20.85 -21.15
C THR A 401 -0.52 21.56 -20.69
N ARG A 402 -1.36 22.04 -21.62
CA ARG A 402 -2.62 22.71 -21.27
C ARG A 402 -3.56 21.80 -20.49
N TRP A 403 -3.77 20.57 -20.97
CA TRP A 403 -4.65 19.60 -20.29
C TRP A 403 -4.15 19.31 -18.86
N ILE A 404 -2.83 19.17 -18.70
CA ILE A 404 -2.20 18.91 -17.41
C ILE A 404 -2.41 20.08 -16.44
N THR A 405 -2.15 21.30 -16.89
CA THR A 405 -2.36 22.52 -16.09
C THR A 405 -3.82 22.64 -15.65
N ASP A 406 -4.77 22.48 -16.57
CA ASP A 406 -6.19 22.60 -16.29
C ASP A 406 -6.68 21.50 -15.31
N HIS A 407 -6.16 20.27 -15.45
CA HIS A 407 -6.47 19.16 -14.53
C HIS A 407 -6.04 19.47 -13.09
N PHE A 408 -4.82 19.97 -12.90
CA PHE A 408 -4.31 20.26 -11.57
C PHE A 408 -4.87 21.57 -10.99
N ALA A 409 -5.21 22.56 -11.80
CA ALA A 409 -5.95 23.74 -11.34
C ALA A 409 -7.34 23.36 -10.80
N LYS A 410 -8.04 22.43 -11.46
CA LYS A 410 -9.29 21.84 -10.95
C LYS A 410 -9.07 21.12 -9.62
N MET A 411 -8.00 20.34 -9.50
CA MET A 411 -7.64 19.65 -8.26
C MET A 411 -7.37 20.64 -7.11
N ASP A 412 -6.66 21.73 -7.37
CA ASP A 412 -6.39 22.78 -6.38
C ASP A 412 -7.70 23.44 -5.90
N ASN A 413 -8.64 23.71 -6.81
CA ASN A 413 -9.97 24.19 -6.45
C ASN A 413 -10.73 23.19 -5.56
N THR A 414 -10.70 21.90 -5.91
CA THR A 414 -11.31 20.84 -5.10
C THR A 414 -10.71 20.79 -3.69
N VAL A 415 -9.39 20.90 -3.56
CA VAL A 415 -8.70 20.91 -2.26
C VAL A 415 -9.15 22.10 -1.42
N LYS A 416 -9.25 23.29 -2.03
CA LYS A 416 -9.74 24.50 -1.36
C LYS A 416 -11.16 24.32 -0.83
N GLU A 417 -12.11 23.97 -1.70
CA GLU A 417 -13.54 23.88 -1.34
C GLU A 417 -13.80 22.76 -0.31
N THR A 418 -13.15 21.60 -0.45
CA THR A 418 -13.29 20.53 0.54
C THR A 418 -12.70 20.93 1.89
N ASN A 419 -11.59 21.68 1.95
CA ASN A 419 -11.08 22.25 3.19
C ASN A 419 -12.05 23.25 3.82
N GLU A 420 -12.70 24.10 3.02
CA GLU A 420 -13.73 25.03 3.50
C GLU A 420 -14.93 24.28 4.12
N MET A 421 -15.40 23.21 3.50
CA MET A 421 -16.47 22.37 4.07
C MET A 421 -16.03 21.63 5.33
N THR A 422 -14.79 21.12 5.38
CA THR A 422 -14.22 20.55 6.62
C THR A 422 -14.17 21.61 7.73
N LEU A 423 -13.86 22.87 7.42
CA LEU A 423 -13.86 23.95 8.40
C LEU A 423 -15.27 24.25 8.92
N THR A 424 -16.28 24.23 8.05
CA THR A 424 -17.69 24.34 8.46
C THR A 424 -18.08 23.23 9.43
N ALA A 425 -17.76 21.97 9.13
CA ALA A 425 -18.01 20.85 10.05
C ALA A 425 -17.27 21.01 11.38
N THR A 426 -16.02 21.50 11.33
CA THR A 426 -15.20 21.70 12.54
C THR A 426 -15.78 22.81 13.42
N LYS A 427 -16.32 23.88 12.85
CA LYS A 427 -17.06 24.92 13.60
C LYS A 427 -18.32 24.36 14.26
N LEU A 428 -19.07 23.50 13.58
CA LEU A 428 -20.22 22.80 14.17
C LEU A 428 -19.78 21.88 15.33
N MET A 429 -18.66 21.18 15.19
CA MET A 429 -18.10 20.35 16.26
C MET A 429 -17.70 21.20 17.48
N THR A 430 -17.03 22.32 17.28
CA THR A 430 -16.70 23.27 18.35
C THR A 430 -17.96 23.79 19.05
N GLU A 431 -19.01 24.16 18.29
CA GLU A 431 -20.30 24.56 18.86
C GLU A 431 -20.95 23.44 19.69
N ALA A 432 -20.86 22.20 19.23
CA ALA A 432 -21.39 21.04 19.94
C ALA A 432 -20.69 20.87 21.30
N TRP A 433 -19.36 20.96 21.34
CA TRP A 433 -18.61 20.93 22.59
C TRP A 433 -18.88 22.15 23.50
N ASP A 434 -18.90 23.37 22.96
CA ASP A 434 -19.08 24.60 23.75
C ASP A 434 -20.48 24.67 24.40
N SER A 435 -21.49 24.12 23.74
CA SER A 435 -22.83 23.98 24.29
C SER A 435 -23.01 22.76 25.19
N GLY A 436 -21.98 21.94 25.32
CA GLY A 436 -21.97 20.66 25.99
C GLY A 436 -22.71 19.55 25.26
N ALA A 437 -23.33 19.80 24.10
CA ALA A 437 -24.12 18.81 23.35
C ALA A 437 -23.35 17.50 23.10
N GLU A 438 -22.04 17.61 22.87
CA GLU A 438 -21.06 16.53 22.99
C GLU A 438 -20.02 16.90 24.07
N ASP A 439 -19.36 15.88 24.62
CA ASP A 439 -18.26 15.99 25.55
C ASP A 439 -16.92 16.11 24.81
N ARG A 440 -16.04 17.00 25.26
CA ARG A 440 -14.78 17.28 24.56
C ARG A 440 -13.66 16.27 24.89
N THR A 441 -13.84 15.38 25.87
CA THR A 441 -12.71 14.56 26.34
C THR A 441 -12.22 13.55 25.31
N ASN A 442 -13.11 13.01 24.49
CA ASN A 442 -12.77 12.12 23.38
C ASN A 442 -13.48 12.59 22.11
N PRO A 443 -12.79 13.19 21.12
CA PRO A 443 -13.43 13.82 19.97
C PRO A 443 -13.95 12.83 18.91
N PHE A 444 -14.18 11.56 19.26
CA PHE A 444 -14.41 10.47 18.32
C PHE A 444 -15.51 9.47 18.75
N ASP A 445 -16.05 9.55 19.97
CA ASP A 445 -16.93 8.49 20.51
C ASP A 445 -18.41 8.82 20.46
N GLU A 446 -18.79 10.09 20.28
CA GLU A 446 -20.18 10.52 20.17
C GLU A 446 -20.66 10.70 18.72
N GLN A 447 -21.93 11.08 18.55
CA GLN A 447 -22.61 11.03 17.26
C GLN A 447 -22.16 12.16 16.33
N VAL A 448 -22.16 13.41 16.79
CA VAL A 448 -21.72 14.57 16.00
C VAL A 448 -20.23 14.45 15.69
N GLU A 449 -19.45 13.89 16.62
CA GLU A 449 -18.03 13.59 16.43
C GLU A 449 -17.79 12.58 15.32
N LYS A 450 -18.55 11.49 15.27
CA LYS A 450 -18.46 10.52 14.17
C LYS A 450 -18.89 11.14 12.83
N LEU A 451 -19.88 12.02 12.82
CA LEU A 451 -20.26 12.77 11.60
C LEU A 451 -19.13 13.71 11.17
N TRP A 452 -18.49 14.40 12.12
CA TRP A 452 -17.31 15.22 11.85
C TRP A 452 -16.14 14.40 11.30
N VAL A 453 -15.85 13.22 11.87
CA VAL A 453 -14.84 12.28 11.35
C VAL A 453 -15.15 11.89 9.91
N ARG A 454 -16.38 11.48 9.60
CA ARG A 454 -16.79 11.12 8.23
C ARG A 454 -16.58 12.27 7.24
N GLN A 455 -16.84 13.51 7.66
CA GLN A 455 -16.64 14.70 6.82
C GLN A 455 -15.24 14.75 6.21
N TRP A 456 -14.20 14.60 7.03
CA TRP A 456 -12.82 14.76 6.57
C TRP A 456 -12.16 13.44 6.19
N LEU A 457 -12.42 12.36 6.93
CA LEU A 457 -11.76 11.08 6.74
C LEU A 457 -12.29 10.36 5.49
N PHE A 458 -13.60 10.37 5.27
CA PHE A 458 -14.22 9.64 4.16
C PHE A 458 -14.56 10.57 3.01
N TYR A 459 -15.38 11.60 3.26
CA TYR A 459 -16.01 12.35 2.18
C TYR A 459 -15.04 13.32 1.50
N ALA A 460 -14.37 14.18 2.27
CA ALA A 460 -13.38 15.10 1.71
C ALA A 460 -12.20 14.34 1.09
N SER A 461 -11.75 13.25 1.71
CA SER A 461 -10.73 12.37 1.13
C SER A 461 -11.18 11.80 -0.22
N SER A 462 -12.38 11.22 -0.31
CA SER A 462 -12.91 10.63 -1.55
C SER A 462 -12.95 11.65 -2.69
N VAL A 463 -13.52 12.83 -2.43
CA VAL A 463 -13.61 13.92 -3.41
C VAL A 463 -12.22 14.35 -3.91
N ARG A 464 -11.24 14.52 -3.00
CA ARG A 464 -9.87 14.90 -3.35
C ARG A 464 -9.17 13.81 -4.17
N TYR A 465 -9.32 12.54 -3.79
CA TYR A 465 -8.74 11.41 -4.52
C TYR A 465 -9.32 11.29 -5.93
N ALA A 466 -10.65 11.40 -6.07
CA ALA A 466 -11.35 11.39 -7.35
C ALA A 466 -10.89 12.53 -8.28
N SER A 467 -10.69 13.73 -7.73
CA SER A 467 -10.20 14.89 -8.49
C SER A 467 -8.74 14.72 -8.93
N ALA A 468 -7.88 14.17 -8.07
CA ALA A 468 -6.46 13.99 -8.35
C ALA A 468 -6.17 12.94 -9.44
N MET A 469 -6.91 11.83 -9.45
CA MET A 469 -6.64 10.66 -10.31
C MET A 469 -7.46 10.63 -11.60
N THR A 470 -7.75 11.80 -12.17
CA THR A 470 -8.30 11.96 -13.53
C THR A 470 -9.66 11.28 -13.76
N GLY A 471 -10.43 11.06 -12.70
CA GLY A 471 -11.80 10.58 -12.80
C GLY A 471 -12.12 9.47 -11.83
N ALA A 472 -13.23 9.69 -11.14
CA ALA A 472 -14.18 8.70 -10.64
C ALA A 472 -15.41 9.56 -10.27
N PRO A 473 -16.18 10.03 -11.26
CA PRO A 473 -17.25 10.99 -11.03
C PRO A 473 -18.20 10.57 -9.90
N ASP A 474 -18.40 9.27 -9.68
CA ASP A 474 -19.27 8.81 -8.61
C ASP A 474 -18.62 8.98 -7.23
N TYR A 475 -17.31 8.69 -7.08
CA TYR A 475 -16.56 9.01 -5.86
C TYR A 475 -16.40 10.52 -5.60
N ALA A 476 -16.53 11.34 -6.65
CA ALA A 476 -16.63 12.78 -6.49
C ALA A 476 -18.07 13.22 -6.16
N ALA A 477 -19.09 12.48 -6.55
CA ALA A 477 -20.49 12.88 -6.42
C ALA A 477 -21.24 12.11 -5.32
N PHE A 478 -21.83 10.96 -5.65
CA PHE A 478 -22.77 10.26 -4.76
C PHE A 478 -22.11 9.19 -3.89
N LYS A 479 -21.02 8.56 -4.36
CA LYS A 479 -20.31 7.53 -3.62
C LYS A 479 -19.27 8.13 -2.67
N ASN A 480 -19.69 8.51 -1.46
CA ASN A 480 -18.85 9.21 -0.49
C ASN A 480 -18.34 10.59 -1.00
N GLY A 481 -18.99 11.17 -2.00
CA GLY A 481 -18.55 12.41 -2.66
C GLY A 481 -19.20 13.68 -2.11
N TRP A 482 -19.38 14.67 -2.99
CA TRP A 482 -20.02 15.96 -2.70
C TRP A 482 -21.42 15.85 -2.10
N TRP A 483 -22.20 14.85 -2.49
CA TRP A 483 -23.52 14.61 -1.91
C TRP A 483 -23.43 14.37 -0.41
N GLU A 484 -22.62 13.39 -0.01
CA GLU A 484 -22.40 13.05 1.40
C GLU A 484 -21.71 14.18 2.15
N LEU A 485 -20.75 14.87 1.50
CA LEU A 485 -20.05 16.02 2.08
C LEU A 485 -21.01 17.16 2.45
N SER A 486 -22.05 17.39 1.65
CA SER A 486 -23.08 18.40 1.89
C SER A 486 -24.14 17.93 2.88
N ASP A 487 -24.69 16.74 2.67
CA ASP A 487 -25.76 16.17 3.50
C ASP A 487 -25.30 15.95 4.95
N ASN A 488 -24.04 15.55 5.15
CA ASN A 488 -23.46 15.36 6.48
C ASN A 488 -23.41 16.67 7.30
N LEU A 489 -23.22 17.83 6.68
CA LEU A 489 -23.27 19.11 7.40
C LEU A 489 -24.68 19.39 7.95
N GLN A 490 -25.73 19.08 7.19
CA GLN A 490 -27.11 19.21 7.65
C GLN A 490 -27.39 18.22 8.79
N LYS A 491 -26.97 16.96 8.64
CA LYS A 491 -27.07 15.95 9.71
C LYS A 491 -26.39 16.40 11.00
N MET A 492 -25.21 17.01 10.92
CA MET A 492 -24.51 17.57 12.08
C MET A 492 -25.35 18.68 12.75
N ARG A 493 -25.82 19.67 11.97
CA ARG A 493 -26.68 20.76 12.48
C ARG A 493 -27.91 20.22 13.20
N ASP A 494 -28.65 19.32 12.56
CA ASP A 494 -29.90 18.77 13.09
C ASP A 494 -29.64 17.99 14.39
N THR A 495 -28.57 17.20 14.43
CA THR A 495 -28.18 16.43 15.63
C THR A 495 -27.81 17.36 16.79
N ILE A 496 -27.06 18.44 16.52
CA ILE A 496 -26.70 19.44 17.53
C ILE A 496 -27.97 20.11 18.08
N ASP A 497 -28.89 20.54 17.22
CA ASP A 497 -30.14 21.17 17.63
C ASP A 497 -31.01 20.25 18.48
N GLN A 498 -31.15 18.99 18.07
CA GLN A 498 -31.87 17.98 18.84
C GLN A 498 -31.27 17.80 20.23
N LYS A 499 -29.95 17.58 20.32
CA LYS A 499 -29.24 17.41 21.60
C LYS A 499 -29.36 18.63 22.50
N LYS A 500 -29.26 19.85 21.94
CA LYS A 500 -29.46 21.11 22.68
C LYS A 500 -30.89 21.23 23.23
N ASN A 501 -31.90 20.88 22.44
CA ASN A 501 -33.29 20.97 22.86
C ASN A 501 -33.65 19.95 23.95
N LEU A 502 -33.11 18.73 23.88
CA LEU A 502 -33.29 17.71 24.92
C LEU A 502 -32.65 18.08 26.27
N ARG A 503 -31.64 18.97 26.25
CA ARG A 503 -30.93 19.43 27.44
C ARG A 503 -31.51 20.70 28.08
N LYS A 504 -32.40 21.42 27.39
CA LYS A 504 -33.13 22.51 28.04
C LYS A 504 -33.96 21.89 29.17
N PRO A 505 -33.86 22.38 30.42
CA PRO A 505 -34.80 21.97 31.46
C PRO A 505 -36.20 22.15 30.90
N ALA A 506 -37.08 21.16 31.06
CA ALA A 506 -38.50 21.36 30.80
C ALA A 506 -38.87 22.64 31.53
N LEU A 507 -39.21 23.70 30.77
CA LEU A 507 -39.67 24.95 31.33
C LEU A 507 -40.71 24.57 32.38
N SER A 508 -40.38 24.84 33.64
CA SER A 508 -41.27 24.64 34.76
C SER A 508 -42.61 25.24 34.36
N GLY A 509 -43.58 24.37 34.11
CA GLY A 509 -44.96 24.78 33.91
C GLY A 509 -45.31 25.63 35.11
N SER A 510 -45.41 26.93 34.88
CA SER A 510 -45.86 27.90 35.86
C SER A 510 -47.22 27.44 36.36
N GLN A 511 -47.28 27.09 37.64
CA GLN A 511 -48.52 27.15 38.39
C GLN A 511 -49.10 28.57 38.33
N GLY A 512 -50.43 28.66 38.18
CA GLY A 512 -51.24 29.87 38.32
C GLY A 512 -52.16 30.05 37.11
N LYS A 513 -53.47 29.81 37.16
CA LYS A 513 -54.44 29.87 38.27
C LYS A 513 -55.48 28.75 38.16
#